data_AF-A0A6G0YB37-F1
#
_entry.id   AF-A0A6G0YB37-F1
#
_cell.length_a   1.000
_cell.length_b   1.000
_cell.length_c   1.000
_cell.angle_alpha   90.00
_cell.angle_beta   90.00
_cell.angle_gamma   90.00
#
_symmetry.space_group_name_H-M   'P 1'
#
loop_
_entity.id
_entity.type
_entity.pdbx_description
1 polymer ?
#
loop_
_entity_poly.entity_id
_entity_poly.type
_entity_poly.pdbx_seq_one_letter_code
_entity_poly.pdbx_strand_id
1 'polypeptide(L)'
;MNEKLTKFNDYLVENYIANDSIFPPEIWAEKSNSIHRTTNSCESFHSKFNSQFYSPHPNIFNFLNILLSIQSDTRIIIRSSNTTKPHRKEIREKIKFLENEISKYDTGVSSRFQYIKIMANKYRPRKIV
;
A
#
# COMPACT_ATOMS: atom_id res chain seq x y z
N MET A 1 -20.08 -12.53 -25.68
CA MET A 1 -18.98 -12.26 -24.71
C MET A 1 -18.60 -10.80 -24.84
N ASN A 2 -18.35 -10.09 -23.74
CA ASN A 2 -18.05 -8.65 -23.81
C ASN A 2 -16.56 -8.45 -24.18
N GLU A 3 -16.29 -8.01 -25.41
CA GLU A 3 -14.93 -7.88 -25.95
C GLU A 3 -14.02 -6.98 -25.08
N LYS A 4 -14.56 -5.91 -24.49
CA LYS A 4 -13.80 -5.04 -23.57
C LYS A 4 -13.41 -5.78 -22.30
N LEU A 5 -14.30 -6.61 -21.77
CA LEU A 5 -14.03 -7.42 -20.58
C LEU A 5 -12.98 -8.49 -20.88
N THR A 6 -13.05 -9.12 -22.04
CA THR A 6 -12.04 -10.09 -22.49
C THR A 6 -10.67 -9.43 -22.56
N LYS A 7 -10.54 -8.30 -23.28
CA LYS A 7 -9.25 -7.57 -23.38
C LYS A 7 -8.70 -7.14 -22.03
N PHE A 8 -9.56 -6.71 -21.10
CA PHE A 8 -9.14 -6.37 -19.75
C PHE A 8 -8.60 -7.58 -18.98
N ASN A 9 -9.30 -8.72 -19.06
CA ASN A 9 -8.86 -9.95 -18.39
C ASN A 9 -7.55 -10.48 -18.98
N ASP A 10 -7.41 -10.47 -20.31
CA ASP A 10 -6.19 -10.89 -21.00
C ASP A 10 -5.02 -10.02 -20.56
N TYR A 11 -5.19 -8.68 -20.57
CA TYR A 11 -4.19 -7.75 -20.07
C TYR A 11 -3.80 -8.04 -18.62
N LEU A 12 -4.78 -8.27 -17.73
CA LEU A 12 -4.51 -8.58 -16.33
C LEU A 12 -3.67 -9.86 -16.19
N VAL A 13 -4.03 -10.91 -16.92
CA VAL A 13 -3.33 -12.19 -16.86
C VAL A 13 -1.91 -12.06 -17.39
N GLU A 14 -1.75 -11.48 -18.58
CA GLU A 14 -0.47 -11.29 -19.26
C GLU A 14 0.49 -10.38 -18.48
N ASN A 15 -0.02 -9.38 -17.77
CA ASN A 15 0.82 -8.38 -17.11
C ASN A 15 1.01 -8.61 -15.61
N TYR A 16 0.09 -9.30 -14.91
CA TYR A 16 0.13 -9.39 -13.44
C TYR A 16 -0.05 -10.79 -12.83
N ILE A 17 -0.65 -11.75 -13.53
CA ILE A 17 -1.01 -13.05 -12.93
C ILE A 17 -0.13 -14.19 -13.43
N ALA A 18 0.18 -14.22 -14.72
CA ALA A 18 0.99 -15.28 -15.31
C ALA A 18 2.41 -15.30 -14.70
N ASN A 19 3.01 -16.48 -14.64
CA ASN A 19 4.34 -16.65 -14.05
C ASN A 19 5.43 -15.90 -14.85
N ASP A 20 5.20 -15.70 -16.15
CA ASP A 20 6.06 -14.96 -17.09
C ASP A 20 5.56 -13.53 -17.34
N SER A 21 4.61 -13.05 -16.52
CA SER A 21 4.08 -11.70 -16.65
C SER A 21 5.13 -10.64 -16.35
N ILE A 22 4.89 -9.42 -16.87
CA ILE A 22 5.80 -8.27 -16.67
C ILE A 22 5.92 -7.92 -15.18
N PHE A 23 4.83 -8.08 -14.43
CA PHE A 23 4.73 -7.78 -13.00
C PHE A 23 4.19 -8.98 -12.23
N PRO A 24 5.00 -10.04 -12.04
CA PRO A 24 4.51 -11.29 -11.49
C PRO A 24 4.04 -11.15 -10.03
N PRO A 25 3.15 -12.03 -9.55
CA PRO A 25 2.55 -11.95 -8.23
C PRO A 25 3.54 -11.77 -7.08
N GLU A 26 4.75 -12.29 -7.19
CA GLU A 26 5.80 -12.15 -6.20
C GLU A 26 6.15 -10.68 -5.89
N ILE A 27 5.94 -9.77 -6.84
CA ILE A 27 6.21 -8.32 -6.68
C ILE A 27 5.11 -7.61 -5.89
N TRP A 28 3.85 -8.02 -6.04
CA TRP A 28 2.69 -7.28 -5.50
C TRP A 28 1.86 -8.05 -4.47
N ALA A 29 1.95 -9.38 -4.44
CA ALA A 29 1.21 -10.29 -3.56
C ALA A 29 2.11 -10.91 -2.47
N GLU A 30 2.86 -10.06 -1.76
CA GLU A 30 3.75 -10.51 -0.70
C GLU A 30 2.96 -11.01 0.52
N LYS A 31 3.37 -12.16 1.09
CA LYS A 31 2.92 -12.64 2.40
C LYS A 31 3.83 -12.09 3.49
N SER A 32 3.47 -10.96 4.10
CA SER A 32 4.25 -10.31 5.17
C SER A 32 3.36 -9.48 6.10
N ASN A 33 3.90 -9.16 7.27
CA ASN A 33 3.23 -8.33 8.28
C ASN A 33 3.46 -6.82 8.08
N SER A 34 4.18 -6.44 7.00
CA SER A 34 4.50 -5.05 6.72
C SER A 34 3.24 -4.21 6.54
N ILE A 35 3.20 -3.07 7.23
CA ILE A 35 2.17 -2.04 7.04
C ILE A 35 2.48 -1.11 5.89
N HIS A 36 3.73 -1.13 5.41
CA HIS A 36 4.22 -0.33 4.28
C HIS A 36 3.93 -1.07 2.98
N ARG A 37 2.65 -1.42 2.78
CA ARG A 37 2.17 -2.05 1.57
C ARG A 37 1.52 -1.00 0.69
N THR A 38 1.70 -1.17 -0.62
CA THR A 38 1.14 -0.39 -1.73
C THR A 38 1.71 1.03 -1.92
N THR A 39 1.14 1.72 -2.91
CA THR A 39 1.33 3.11 -3.34
C THR A 39 0.85 4.16 -2.33
N ASN A 40 0.42 3.78 -1.12
CA ASN A 40 -0.14 4.71 -0.13
C ASN A 40 0.77 5.91 0.18
N SER A 41 2.08 5.71 0.28
CA SER A 41 3.03 6.81 0.49
C SER A 41 3.09 7.75 -0.72
N CYS A 42 3.09 7.20 -1.93
CA CYS A 42 3.07 7.96 -3.17
C CYS A 42 1.75 8.71 -3.34
N GLU A 43 0.62 8.04 -3.11
CA GLU A 43 -0.73 8.63 -3.14
C GLU A 43 -0.87 9.75 -2.11
N SER A 44 -0.37 9.53 -0.89
CA SER A 44 -0.38 10.55 0.16
C SER A 44 0.48 11.76 -0.23
N PHE A 45 1.67 11.53 -0.78
CA PHE A 45 2.52 12.60 -1.30
C PHE A 45 1.82 13.37 -2.42
N HIS A 46 1.31 12.67 -3.45
CA HIS A 46 0.64 13.30 -4.58
C HIS A 46 -0.62 14.05 -4.16
N SER A 47 -1.41 13.50 -3.23
CA SER A 47 -2.58 14.16 -2.67
C SER A 47 -2.19 15.47 -1.98
N LYS A 48 -1.19 15.44 -1.09
CA LYS A 48 -0.69 16.64 -0.40
C LYS A 48 -0.05 17.64 -1.35
N PHE A 49 0.71 17.17 -2.34
CA PHE A 49 1.38 17.99 -3.34
C PHE A 49 0.34 18.71 -4.20
N ASN A 50 -0.62 17.96 -4.76
CA ASN A 50 -1.69 18.49 -5.58
C ASN A 50 -2.58 19.47 -4.80
N SER A 51 -2.81 19.23 -3.50
CA SER A 51 -3.59 20.14 -2.66
C SER A 51 -2.93 21.51 -2.42
N GLN A 52 -1.65 21.68 -2.77
CA GLN A 52 -0.97 23.00 -2.70
C GLN A 52 -1.29 23.88 -3.92
N PHE A 53 -1.88 23.32 -4.97
CA PHE A 53 -2.17 24.03 -6.20
C PHE A 53 -3.66 24.31 -6.34
N TYR A 54 -4.00 25.59 -6.51
CA TYR A 54 -5.38 26.05 -6.75
C TYR A 54 -5.72 26.19 -8.25
N SER A 55 -4.75 25.98 -9.13
CA SER A 55 -4.90 26.04 -10.58
C SER A 55 -4.32 24.77 -11.21
N PRO A 56 -4.96 24.22 -12.26
CA PRO A 56 -4.38 23.12 -13.05
C PRO A 56 -3.04 23.47 -13.71
N HIS A 57 -2.78 24.77 -13.93
CA HIS A 57 -1.57 25.29 -14.56
C HIS A 57 -0.97 26.40 -13.69
N PRO A 58 -0.27 26.05 -12.60
CA PRO A 58 0.38 27.02 -11.75
C PRO A 58 1.57 27.67 -12.48
N ASN A 59 1.85 28.93 -12.16
CA ASN A 59 3.09 29.58 -12.59
C ASN A 59 4.30 28.77 -12.11
N ILE A 60 5.32 28.61 -12.96
CA ILE A 60 6.58 27.92 -12.65
C ILE A 60 7.23 28.40 -11.34
N PHE A 61 7.17 29.69 -11.03
CA PHE A 61 7.71 30.23 -9.78
C PHE A 61 6.94 29.73 -8.55
N ASN A 62 5.61 29.68 -8.64
CA ASN A 62 4.77 29.13 -7.56
C ASN A 62 5.00 27.62 -7.38
N PHE A 63 5.17 26.90 -8.49
CA PHE A 63 5.52 25.49 -8.47
C PHE A 63 6.86 25.23 -7.77
N LEU A 64 7.90 25.99 -8.13
CA LEU A 64 9.22 25.88 -7.50
C LEU A 64 9.16 26.21 -6.01
N ASN A 65 8.41 27.23 -5.61
CA ASN A 65 8.26 27.60 -4.20
C ASN A 65 7.64 26.45 -3.37
N ILE A 66 6.57 25.82 -3.88
CA ILE A 66 5.94 24.66 -3.22
C ILE A 66 6.93 23.50 -3.13
N LEU A 67 7.67 23.21 -4.21
CA LEU A 67 8.64 22.12 -4.23
C LEU A 67 9.77 22.34 -3.21
N LEU A 68 10.30 23.56 -3.14
CA LEU A 68 11.33 23.94 -2.16
C LEU A 68 10.81 23.88 -0.72
N SER A 69 9.56 24.26 -0.50
CA SER A 69 8.90 24.15 0.81
C SER A 69 8.80 22.68 1.24
N ILE A 70 8.29 21.80 0.39
CA ILE A 70 8.18 20.36 0.68
C ILE A 70 9.56 19.74 0.92
N GLN A 71 10.57 20.14 0.14
CA GLN A 71 11.94 19.68 0.34
C GLN A 71 12.49 20.13 1.70
N SER A 72 12.20 21.35 2.12
CA SER A 72 12.62 21.89 3.42
C SER A 72 11.97 21.13 4.58
N ASP A 73 10.64 20.93 4.53
CA ASP A 73 9.89 20.13 5.50
C ASP A 73 10.44 18.70 5.61
N THR A 74 10.69 18.07 4.46
CA THR A 74 11.22 16.71 4.40
C THR A 74 12.62 16.62 5.04
N ARG A 75 13.50 17.59 4.74
CA ARG A 75 14.82 17.67 5.38
C ARG A 75 14.73 17.86 6.89
N ILE A 76 13.80 18.69 7.37
CA ILE A 76 13.56 18.87 8.82
C ILE A 76 13.12 17.56 9.45
N ILE A 77 12.20 16.81 8.83
CA ILE A 77 11.76 15.50 9.31
C ILE A 77 12.93 14.52 9.38
N ILE A 78 13.73 14.40 8.30
CA ILE A 78 14.89 13.49 8.25
C ILE A 78 15.94 13.86 9.31
N ARG A 79 16.19 15.16 9.53
CA ARG A 79 17.16 15.62 10.54
C ARG A 79 16.64 15.46 11.98
N SER A 80 15.32 15.51 12.17
CA SER A 80 14.70 15.31 13.49
C SER A 80 14.40 13.84 13.81
N SER A 81 14.53 12.92 12.84
CA SER A 81 14.32 11.49 13.03
C SER A 81 15.49 10.77 13.73
N ASN A 82 16.02 11.35 14.81
CA ASN A 82 16.92 10.64 15.74
C ASN A 82 16.16 9.68 16.67
N THR A 83 14.82 9.69 16.60
CA THR A 83 13.96 8.79 17.37
C THR A 83 12.86 8.24 16.47
N THR A 84 12.88 6.93 16.22
CA THR A 84 11.75 6.26 15.58
C THR A 84 10.56 6.33 16.52
N LYS A 85 9.59 7.20 16.21
CA LYS A 85 8.34 7.23 16.96
C LYS A 85 7.65 5.86 16.81
N PRO A 86 7.25 5.21 17.90
CA PRO A 86 6.56 3.94 17.80
C PRO A 86 5.24 4.12 17.05
N HIS A 87 4.89 3.15 16.21
CA HIS A 87 3.58 3.14 15.57
C HIS A 87 2.45 3.21 16.60
N ARG A 88 1.33 3.80 16.19
CA ARG A 88 0.09 3.81 16.99
C ARG A 88 -0.26 2.39 17.43
N LYS A 89 -0.87 2.24 18.62
CA LYS A 89 -1.18 0.95 19.22
C LYS A 89 -1.92 0.00 18.25
N GLU A 90 -2.94 0.51 17.57
CA GLU A 90 -3.74 -0.24 16.59
C GLU A 90 -2.90 -0.84 15.46
N ILE A 91 -1.93 -0.07 14.95
CA ILE A 91 -1.02 -0.50 13.88
C ILE A 91 -0.11 -1.62 14.41
N ARG A 92 0.44 -1.46 15.62
CA ARG A 92 1.27 -2.49 16.26
C ARG A 92 0.51 -3.78 16.50
N GLU A 93 -0.74 -3.69 16.95
CA GLU A 93 -1.61 -4.85 17.14
C GLU A 93 -1.93 -5.56 15.82
N LYS A 94 -2.15 -4.79 14.74
CA LYS A 94 -2.34 -5.35 13.39
C LYS A 94 -1.10 -6.09 12.89
N ILE A 95 0.10 -5.52 13.07
CA ILE A 95 1.37 -6.18 12.71
C ILE A 95 1.52 -7.49 13.47
N LYS A 96 1.35 -7.47 14.80
CA LYS A 96 1.46 -8.67 15.65
C LYS A 96 0.46 -9.75 15.26
N PHE A 97 -0.78 -9.37 14.95
CA PHE A 97 -1.79 -10.32 14.47
C PHE A 97 -1.36 -11.00 13.17
N LEU A 98 -0.92 -10.22 12.18
CA LEU A 98 -0.46 -10.76 10.89
C LEU A 98 0.74 -11.68 11.06
N GLU A 99 1.72 -11.27 11.86
CA GLU A 99 2.93 -12.05 12.15
C GLU A 99 2.60 -13.41 12.77
N ASN A 100 1.68 -13.44 13.75
CA ASN A 100 1.26 -14.68 14.40
C ASN A 100 0.55 -15.63 13.42
N GLU A 101 -0.39 -15.12 12.62
CA GLU A 101 -1.14 -15.96 11.68
C GLU A 101 -0.26 -16.46 10.52
N ILE A 102 0.69 -15.65 10.04
CA ILE A 102 1.68 -16.09 9.04
C ILE A 102 2.58 -17.17 9.64
N SER A 103 3.08 -16.99 10.87
CA SER A 103 3.92 -17.98 11.55
C SER A 103 3.21 -19.33 11.75
N LYS A 104 1.93 -19.31 12.15
CA LYS A 104 1.11 -20.54 12.26
C LYS A 104 0.93 -21.25 10.92
N TYR A 105 0.81 -20.51 9.83
CA TYR A 105 0.70 -21.09 8.50
C TYR A 105 2.04 -21.71 8.06
N ASP A 106 3.15 -21.00 8.28
CA ASP A 106 4.48 -21.43 7.84
C ASP A 106 5.01 -22.62 8.63
N THR A 107 4.61 -22.75 9.90
CA THR A 107 4.92 -23.90 10.76
C THR A 107 3.98 -25.10 10.53
N GLY A 108 3.00 -24.99 9.62
CA GLY A 108 2.04 -26.04 9.33
C GLY A 108 0.98 -26.27 10.42
N VAL A 109 0.94 -25.42 11.45
CA VAL A 109 -0.08 -25.45 12.51
C VAL A 109 -1.47 -25.13 11.97
N SER A 110 -1.55 -24.27 10.95
CA SER A 110 -2.81 -23.91 10.28
C SER A 110 -2.81 -24.33 8.82
N SER A 111 -3.91 -24.92 8.36
CA SER A 111 -4.08 -25.21 6.94
C SER A 111 -4.29 -23.94 6.12
N ARG A 112 -3.98 -23.98 4.81
CA ARG A 112 -4.22 -22.85 3.90
C ARG A 112 -5.66 -22.33 3.97
N PHE A 113 -6.63 -23.24 4.06
CA PHE A 113 -8.04 -22.87 4.17
C PHE A 113 -8.34 -22.12 5.47
N GLN A 114 -7.80 -22.59 6.60
CA GLN A 114 -7.98 -21.92 7.89
C GLN A 114 -7.34 -20.53 7.89
N TYR A 115 -6.11 -20.41 7.39
CA TYR A 115 -5.42 -19.13 7.26
C TYR A 115 -6.24 -18.12 6.44
N ILE A 116 -6.68 -18.52 5.24
CA ILE A 116 -7.50 -17.66 4.37
C ILE A 116 -8.81 -17.27 5.05
N LYS A 117 -9.49 -18.21 5.72
CA LYS A 117 -10.74 -17.96 6.45
C LYS A 117 -10.55 -16.93 7.57
N ILE A 118 -9.48 -17.03 8.35
CA ILE A 118 -9.18 -16.09 9.44
C ILE A 118 -8.91 -14.69 8.87
N MET A 119 -8.09 -14.61 7.83
CA MET A 119 -7.73 -13.34 7.19
C MET A 119 -8.95 -12.65 6.56
N ALA A 120 -9.77 -13.40 5.81
CA ALA A 120 -10.99 -12.87 5.19
C ALA A 120 -11.99 -12.34 6.23
N ASN A 121 -12.15 -13.03 7.35
CA ASN A 121 -13.03 -12.57 8.42
C ASN A 121 -12.48 -11.32 9.14
N LYS A 122 -11.17 -11.25 9.37
CA LYS A 122 -10.53 -10.09 10.02
C LYS A 122 -10.72 -8.80 9.22
N TYR A 123 -10.63 -8.87 7.90
CA TYR A 123 -10.71 -7.71 7.00
C TYR A 123 -12.07 -7.57 6.31
N ARG A 124 -13.09 -8.27 6.81
CA ARG A 124 -14.44 -8.17 6.27
C ARG A 124 -14.93 -6.71 6.36
N PRO A 125 -15.41 -6.10 5.27
CA PRO A 125 -15.97 -4.76 5.33
C PRO A 125 -17.18 -4.75 6.27
N ARG A 126 -17.25 -3.74 7.14
CA ARG A 126 -18.45 -3.53 7.98
C ARG A 126 -19.60 -3.16 7.05
N LYS A 127 -20.79 -3.72 7.32
CA LYS A 127 -22.00 -3.29 6.63
C LYS A 127 -22.20 -1.80 6.91
N ILE A 128 -22.29 -1.01 5.85
CA ILE A 128 -22.78 0.37 5.94
C ILE A 128 -24.28 0.20 6.22
N VAL A 129 -24.71 0.56 7.42
CA VAL A 129 -26.12 0.65 7.81
C VAL A 129 -26.59 2.06 7.47
#